data_AF-A0A3B6LS46-F1
#
_entry.id   AF-A0A3B6LS46-F1
#
_cell.length_a   1.000
_cell.length_b   1.000
_cell.length_c   1.000
_cell.angle_alpha   90.00
_cell.angle_beta   90.00
_cell.angle_gamma   90.00
#
_symmetry.space_group_name_H-M   'P 1'
#
loop_
_entity.id
_entity.type
_entity.pdbx_description
1 polymer ?
#
loop_
_entity_poly.entity_id
_entity_poly.type
_entity_poly.pdbx_seq_one_letter_code
_entity_poly.pdbx_strand_id
1 'polypeptide(L)'
;MGTEGAKHTHIRFRLQVDMQCRCMGCIDKIDKAMAAIRTFTGVETSVGDVGTGVVAVAGKVDPAELCQWLKRKTRKDVKIVRPRRPSDNRNKQKRSRDTPPSAPPLPQHLSRALPTSRVHSDHKDLHLIEKKIRDLDKARDTLKMRNLKNELTATRCELKQSREAISNGKKALLDGALIQLHAYKKLESLSRLTI
;
A
#
# COMPACT_ATOMS: atom_id res chain seq x y z
N MET A 1 -39.93 -17.01 -22.56
CA MET A 1 -39.10 -16.58 -21.40
C MET A 1 -38.03 -17.64 -21.19
N GLY A 2 -36.82 -17.42 -21.72
CA GLY A 2 -35.72 -18.37 -21.60
C GLY A 2 -34.62 -17.75 -20.75
N THR A 3 -34.54 -18.11 -19.47
CA THR A 3 -33.39 -17.79 -18.63
C THR A 3 -32.31 -18.84 -18.91
N GLU A 4 -31.37 -18.51 -19.80
CA GLU A 4 -30.17 -19.30 -20.02
C GLU A 4 -29.36 -19.36 -18.72
N GLY A 5 -29.27 -20.57 -18.15
CA GLY A 5 -28.43 -20.86 -16.99
C GLY A 5 -26.96 -20.67 -17.33
N ALA A 6 -26.42 -19.51 -16.94
CA ALA A 6 -24.99 -19.24 -17.02
C ALA A 6 -24.27 -20.11 -15.99
N LYS A 7 -23.54 -21.12 -16.50
CA LYS A 7 -22.57 -21.93 -15.76
C LYS A 7 -21.63 -20.97 -15.02
N HIS A 8 -21.71 -20.94 -13.68
CA HIS A 8 -20.82 -20.15 -12.84
C HIS A 8 -19.43 -20.76 -12.89
N THR A 9 -18.71 -20.41 -13.95
CA THR A 9 -17.31 -20.75 -14.15
C THR A 9 -16.48 -19.91 -13.19
N HIS A 10 -15.50 -20.53 -12.57
CA HIS A 10 -14.54 -19.83 -11.73
C HIS A 10 -13.75 -18.85 -12.61
N ILE A 11 -13.98 -17.54 -12.46
CA ILE A 11 -13.39 -16.51 -13.30
C ILE A 11 -12.30 -15.74 -12.55
N ARG A 12 -11.31 -15.24 -13.30
CA ARG A 12 -10.29 -14.31 -12.81
C ARG A 12 -10.34 -13.00 -13.60
N PHE A 13 -10.45 -11.88 -12.91
CA PHE A 13 -10.51 -10.56 -13.51
C PHE A 13 -9.83 -9.52 -12.64
N ARG A 14 -9.57 -8.34 -13.20
CA ARG A 14 -9.02 -7.19 -12.47
C ARG A 14 -10.00 -6.03 -12.51
N LEU A 15 -10.14 -5.32 -11.40
CA LEU A 15 -10.83 -4.04 -11.32
C LEU A 15 -9.80 -2.95 -11.06
N GLN A 16 -9.95 -1.81 -11.70
CA GLN A 16 -9.10 -0.64 -11.47
C GLN A 16 -9.94 0.54 -10.99
N VAL A 17 -9.59 1.06 -9.82
CA VAL A 17 -10.18 2.22 -9.18
C VAL A 17 -9.45 3.48 -9.64
N ASP A 18 -10.20 4.49 -10.06
CA ASP A 18 -9.64 5.78 -10.45
C ASP A 18 -9.15 6.58 -9.23
N MET A 19 -7.84 6.78 -9.16
CA MET A 19 -7.17 7.48 -8.08
C MET A 19 -6.79 8.91 -8.48
N GLN A 20 -7.78 9.79 -8.51
CA GLN A 20 -7.57 11.23 -8.72
C GLN A 20 -6.78 11.93 -7.59
N CYS A 21 -6.74 11.33 -6.39
CA CYS A 21 -6.10 11.85 -5.18
C CYS A 21 -5.35 10.72 -4.45
N ARG A 22 -4.14 11.01 -3.96
CA ARG A 22 -3.33 10.09 -3.12
C ARG A 22 -3.13 10.59 -1.68
N CYS A 23 -4.08 11.36 -1.15
CA CYS A 23 -4.05 11.72 0.25
C CYS A 23 -4.34 10.49 1.14
N MET A 24 -3.94 10.55 2.42
CA MET A 24 -4.14 9.44 3.36
C MET A 24 -5.60 8.98 3.43
N GLY A 25 -6.57 9.91 3.36
CA GLY A 25 -7.99 9.55 3.35
C GLY A 25 -8.45 8.83 2.08
N CYS A 26 -7.92 9.18 0.91
CA CYS A 26 -8.24 8.48 -0.35
C CYS A 26 -7.63 7.06 -0.34
N ILE A 27 -6.39 6.93 0.16
CA ILE A 27 -5.69 5.65 0.28
C ILE A 27 -6.42 4.74 1.26
N ASP A 28 -6.68 5.20 2.48
CA ASP A 28 -7.35 4.43 3.54
C ASP A 28 -8.76 3.98 3.13
N LYS A 29 -9.51 4.83 2.42
CA LYS A 29 -10.84 4.47 1.90
C LYS A 29 -10.77 3.34 0.87
N ILE A 30 -9.79 3.37 -0.02
CA ILE A 30 -9.60 2.34 -1.04
C ILE A 30 -9.12 1.04 -0.39
N ASP A 31 -8.16 1.12 0.53
CA ASP A 31 -7.63 -0.03 1.24
C ASP A 31 -8.73 -0.80 2.00
N LYS A 32 -9.55 -0.07 2.78
CA LYS A 32 -10.73 -0.64 3.46
C LYS A 32 -11.73 -1.27 2.49
N ALA A 33 -11.97 -0.65 1.35
CA ALA A 33 -12.87 -1.19 0.34
C ALA A 33 -12.31 -2.45 -0.32
N MET A 34 -11.00 -2.48 -0.62
CA MET A 34 -10.33 -3.65 -1.19
C MET A 34 -10.30 -4.83 -0.21
N ALA A 35 -10.05 -4.58 1.07
CA ALA A 35 -10.10 -5.60 2.12
C ALA A 35 -11.50 -6.23 2.23
N ALA A 36 -12.55 -5.42 2.11
CA ALA A 36 -13.94 -5.87 2.18
C ALA A 36 -14.41 -6.68 0.95
N ILE A 37 -13.63 -6.74 -0.14
CA ILE A 37 -13.98 -7.59 -1.31
C ILE A 37 -14.02 -9.07 -0.92
N ARG A 38 -13.22 -9.50 0.06
CA ARG A 38 -13.19 -10.90 0.53
C ARG A 38 -14.50 -11.34 1.16
N THR A 39 -15.30 -10.40 1.67
CA THR A 39 -16.60 -10.72 2.29
C THR A 39 -17.74 -10.72 1.26
N PHE A 40 -17.45 -10.42 -0.01
CA PHE A 40 -18.46 -10.42 -1.06
C PHE A 40 -18.76 -11.86 -1.50
N THR A 41 -20.04 -12.20 -1.64
CA THR A 41 -20.48 -13.56 -1.97
C THR A 41 -19.89 -14.03 -3.30
N GLY A 42 -19.31 -15.23 -3.30
CA GLY A 42 -18.72 -15.83 -4.51
C GLY A 42 -17.26 -15.43 -4.78
N VAL A 43 -16.66 -14.56 -3.97
CA VAL A 43 -15.21 -14.27 -4.03
C VAL A 43 -14.44 -15.35 -3.26
N GLU A 44 -13.48 -16.00 -3.92
CA GLU A 44 -12.60 -16.99 -3.28
C GLU A 44 -11.27 -16.35 -2.88
N THR A 45 -10.67 -15.56 -3.78
CA THR A 45 -9.43 -14.84 -3.50
C THR A 45 -9.47 -13.44 -4.07
N SER A 46 -8.87 -12.50 -3.33
CA SER A 46 -8.63 -11.14 -3.81
C SER A 46 -7.27 -10.63 -3.35
N VAL A 47 -6.57 -9.98 -4.28
CA VAL A 47 -5.27 -9.32 -4.07
C VAL A 47 -5.38 -7.89 -4.56
N GLY A 48 -5.34 -6.95 -3.64
CA GLY A 48 -5.42 -5.52 -3.92
C GLY A 48 -4.04 -4.87 -3.86
N ASP A 49 -3.78 -3.95 -4.80
CA ASP A 49 -2.67 -3.00 -4.78
C ASP A 49 -3.25 -1.59 -4.68
N VAL A 50 -3.20 -1.03 -3.47
CA VAL A 50 -3.70 0.31 -3.16
C VAL A 50 -2.88 1.40 -3.86
N GLY A 51 -1.59 1.14 -4.15
CA GLY A 51 -0.72 2.09 -4.82
C GLY A 51 -1.11 2.33 -6.29
N THR A 52 -1.51 1.26 -6.97
CA THR A 52 -1.98 1.32 -8.38
C THR A 52 -3.50 1.39 -8.51
N GLY A 53 -4.25 1.19 -7.42
CA GLY A 53 -5.70 1.14 -7.42
C GLY A 53 -6.25 -0.11 -8.11
N VAL A 54 -5.44 -1.16 -8.30
CA VAL A 54 -5.83 -2.38 -9.01
C VAL A 54 -6.13 -3.48 -8.01
N VAL A 55 -7.25 -4.19 -8.20
CA VAL A 55 -7.57 -5.41 -7.46
C VAL A 55 -7.78 -6.58 -8.41
N ALA A 56 -7.05 -7.66 -8.17
CA ALA A 56 -7.26 -8.94 -8.83
C ALA A 56 -8.23 -9.78 -7.99
N VAL A 57 -9.25 -10.34 -8.64
CA VAL A 57 -10.31 -11.13 -8.00
C VAL A 57 -10.42 -12.47 -8.72
N ALA A 58 -10.54 -13.54 -7.94
CA ALA A 58 -10.91 -14.86 -8.42
C ALA A 58 -12.10 -15.41 -7.64
N GLY A 59 -13.04 -16.03 -8.35
CA GLY A 59 -14.20 -16.68 -7.75
C GLY A 59 -15.35 -16.84 -8.73
N LYS A 60 -16.51 -17.24 -8.20
CA LYS A 60 -17.79 -17.33 -8.90
C LYS A 60 -18.62 -16.08 -8.60
N VAL A 61 -18.16 -14.93 -9.10
CA VAL A 61 -18.80 -13.63 -8.89
C VAL A 61 -18.97 -12.93 -10.24
N ASP A 62 -20.04 -12.17 -10.42
CA ASP A 62 -20.20 -11.33 -11.60
C ASP A 62 -19.30 -10.08 -11.52
N PRO A 63 -18.39 -9.85 -12.50
CA PRO A 63 -17.52 -8.68 -12.49
C PRO A 63 -18.26 -7.34 -12.49
N ALA A 64 -19.45 -7.27 -13.11
CA ALA A 64 -20.22 -6.04 -13.17
C ALA A 64 -20.84 -5.71 -11.81
N GLU A 65 -21.41 -6.70 -11.13
CA GLU A 65 -21.95 -6.55 -9.77
C GLU A 65 -20.86 -6.09 -8.78
N LEU A 66 -19.70 -6.76 -8.77
CA LEU A 66 -18.60 -6.41 -7.88
C LEU A 66 -18.02 -5.02 -8.19
N CYS A 67 -17.94 -4.66 -9.49
CA CYS A 67 -17.53 -3.32 -9.92
C CYS A 67 -18.47 -2.23 -9.37
N GLN A 68 -19.79 -2.44 -9.47
CA GLN A 68 -20.77 -1.49 -8.97
C GLN A 68 -20.75 -1.38 -7.44
N TRP A 69 -20.55 -2.51 -6.74
CA TRP A 69 -20.37 -2.52 -5.30
C TRP A 69 -19.12 -1.72 -4.88
N LEU A 70 -18.00 -1.93 -5.57
CA LEU A 70 -16.75 -1.23 -5.29
C LEU A 70 -16.85 0.27 -5.57
N LYS A 71 -17.55 0.65 -6.66
CA LYS A 71 -17.87 2.05 -6.97
C LYS A 71 -18.70 2.71 -5.86
N ARG A 72 -19.71 2.02 -5.33
CA ARG A 72 -20.51 2.51 -4.18
C ARG A 72 -19.68 2.67 -2.91
N LYS A 73 -18.78 1.72 -2.61
CA LYS A 73 -17.95 1.74 -1.40
C LYS A 73 -16.85 2.81 -1.43
N THR A 74 -16.19 2.97 -2.58
CA THR A 74 -15.08 3.91 -2.75
C THR A 74 -15.50 5.31 -3.17
N ARG A 75 -16.72 5.46 -3.72
CA ARG A 75 -17.22 6.69 -4.38
C ARG A 75 -16.32 7.16 -5.53
N LYS A 76 -15.65 6.22 -6.18
CA LYS A 76 -14.71 6.45 -7.29
C LYS A 76 -15.10 5.60 -8.48
N ASP A 77 -14.74 6.04 -9.68
CA ASP A 77 -14.97 5.24 -10.87
C ASP A 77 -14.11 3.97 -10.86
N VAL A 78 -14.73 2.86 -11.27
CA VAL A 78 -14.09 1.55 -11.32
C VAL A 78 -14.26 0.98 -12.72
N LYS A 79 -13.17 0.50 -13.30
CA LYS A 79 -13.14 -0.12 -14.64
C LYS A 79 -12.74 -1.58 -14.52
N ILE A 80 -13.44 -2.45 -15.25
CA ILE A 80 -13.03 -3.86 -15.38
C ILE A 80 -11.86 -3.91 -16.36
N VAL A 81 -10.68 -4.24 -15.85
CA VAL A 81 -9.49 -4.47 -16.65
C VAL A 81 -9.47 -5.94 -17.03
N ARG A 82 -9.78 -6.23 -18.30
CA ARG A 82 -9.67 -7.59 -18.82
C ARG A 82 -8.21 -8.01 -18.84
N PRO A 83 -7.84 -9.18 -18.30
CA PRO A 83 -6.55 -9.78 -18.62
C PRO A 83 -6.49 -9.91 -20.13
N ARG A 84 -5.43 -9.37 -20.75
CA ARG A 84 -5.14 -9.61 -22.15
C ARG A 84 -4.99 -11.13 -22.30
N ARG A 85 -6.03 -11.81 -22.78
CA ARG A 85 -5.87 -13.20 -23.22
C ARG A 85 -4.83 -13.15 -24.35
N PRO A 86 -3.90 -14.11 -24.47
CA PRO A 86 -3.27 -14.35 -25.75
C PRO A 86 -4.42 -14.71 -26.69
N SER A 87 -4.86 -13.73 -27.48
CA SER A 87 -6.02 -13.88 -28.34
C SER A 87 -5.61 -14.73 -29.51
N ASP A 88 -6.04 -15.98 -29.47
CA ASP A 88 -6.47 -16.67 -30.67
C ASP A 88 -7.66 -15.90 -31.27
N ASN A 89 -7.63 -15.78 -32.59
CA ASN A 89 -8.47 -14.89 -33.39
C ASN A 89 -9.98 -15.21 -33.28
N ARG A 90 -10.83 -14.16 -33.26
CA ARG A 90 -12.12 -14.11 -33.99
C ARG A 90 -12.70 -12.69 -34.06
N ASN A 91 -12.45 -12.11 -35.23
CA ASN A 91 -13.12 -11.10 -36.05
C ASN A 91 -14.48 -10.48 -35.57
N LYS A 92 -14.56 -9.14 -35.62
CA LYS A 92 -15.77 -8.37 -35.99
C LYS A 92 -15.42 -7.03 -36.65
N GLN A 93 -14.97 -7.12 -37.91
CA GLN A 93 -15.30 -6.30 -39.07
C GLN A 93 -15.98 -4.92 -38.88
N LYS A 94 -15.28 -3.85 -39.29
CA LYS A 94 -15.85 -2.72 -40.06
C LYS A 94 -14.84 -2.29 -41.13
N ARG A 95 -15.36 -2.06 -42.34
CA ARG A 95 -14.70 -2.03 -43.66
C ARG A 95 -13.94 -0.73 -43.98
N SER A 96 -12.89 -0.83 -44.80
CA SER A 96 -12.73 -0.11 -46.09
C SER A 96 -11.58 -0.71 -46.93
N ARG A 97 -11.83 -0.84 -48.25
CA ARG A 97 -10.92 -1.29 -49.34
C ARG A 97 -9.72 -0.31 -49.48
N ASP A 98 -8.55 -0.66 -50.04
CA ASP A 98 -8.23 -1.04 -51.43
C ASP A 98 -6.95 -1.91 -51.56
N THR A 99 -6.79 -2.57 -52.71
CA THR A 99 -5.89 -3.71 -53.04
C THR A 99 -4.50 -3.28 -53.66
N PRO A 100 -3.61 -4.19 -54.14
CA PRO A 100 -2.26 -4.51 -53.62
C PRO A 100 -1.08 -4.03 -54.52
N PRO A 101 0.20 -4.37 -54.23
CA PRO A 101 0.82 -5.46 -55.01
C PRO A 101 1.81 -6.37 -54.25
N SER A 102 2.08 -7.52 -54.88
CA SER A 102 2.90 -8.67 -54.48
C SER A 102 4.31 -8.39 -53.95
N ALA A 103 4.70 -9.16 -52.94
CA ALA A 103 6.11 -9.50 -52.66
C ALA A 103 6.20 -11.01 -52.31
N PRO A 104 7.30 -11.69 -52.66
CA PRO A 104 7.36 -13.14 -52.92
C PRO A 104 7.39 -14.02 -51.65
N PRO A 105 7.01 -15.31 -51.74
CA PRO A 105 6.97 -16.21 -50.60
C PRO A 105 8.39 -16.59 -50.17
N LEU A 106 8.74 -16.30 -48.91
CA LEU A 106 10.00 -16.75 -48.32
C LEU A 106 9.91 -18.24 -47.90
N PRO A 107 11.01 -19.01 -48.03
CA PRO A 107 10.96 -20.47 -48.06
C PRO A 107 10.62 -21.14 -46.73
N GLN A 108 9.77 -22.16 -46.80
CA GLN A 108 9.53 -23.14 -45.75
C GLN A 108 10.73 -24.09 -45.64
N HIS A 109 11.76 -23.72 -44.87
CA HIS A 109 12.70 -24.72 -44.37
C HIS A 109 13.46 -24.19 -43.17
N LEU A 110 13.11 -24.69 -41.97
CA LEU A 110 14.01 -25.07 -40.87
C LEU A 110 13.18 -25.22 -39.61
N SER A 111 12.62 -26.42 -39.46
CA SER A 111 12.13 -26.96 -38.20
C SER A 111 13.29 -27.01 -37.20
N ARG A 112 13.54 -25.90 -36.49
CA ARG A 112 14.28 -25.97 -35.23
C ARG A 112 13.24 -26.24 -34.16
N ALA A 113 13.11 -27.51 -33.79
CA ALA A 113 12.43 -27.91 -32.58
C ALA A 113 13.00 -27.09 -31.43
N LEU A 114 12.27 -26.05 -31.02
CA LEU A 114 12.50 -25.43 -29.73
C LEU A 114 12.21 -26.54 -28.72
N PRO A 115 13.10 -26.84 -27.78
CA PRO A 115 12.69 -27.61 -26.63
C PRO A 115 11.53 -26.82 -26.04
N THR A 116 10.33 -27.38 -26.07
CA THR A 116 9.32 -27.05 -25.07
C THR A 116 9.98 -27.42 -23.74
N SER A 117 10.78 -26.50 -23.21
CA SER A 117 11.22 -26.53 -21.83
C SER A 117 9.92 -26.31 -21.07
N ARG A 118 9.26 -27.44 -20.84
CA ARG A 118 8.11 -27.57 -19.97
C ARG A 118 8.69 -27.18 -18.63
N VAL A 119 8.58 -25.89 -18.29
CA VAL A 119 8.96 -25.38 -16.97
C VAL A 119 7.95 -25.99 -16.01
N HIS A 120 8.20 -27.24 -15.61
CA HIS A 120 7.74 -27.75 -14.35
C HIS A 120 8.53 -26.96 -13.31
N SER A 121 8.06 -25.75 -12.97
CA SER A 121 8.48 -25.14 -11.72
C SER A 121 7.88 -26.02 -10.64
N ASP A 122 8.73 -26.85 -10.05
CA ASP A 122 8.36 -27.72 -8.94
C ASP A 122 7.78 -26.86 -7.81
N HIS A 123 6.79 -27.41 -7.10
CA HIS A 123 6.11 -26.75 -5.98
C HIS A 123 7.07 -26.22 -4.89
N LYS A 124 8.30 -26.74 -4.86
CA LYS A 124 9.41 -26.36 -3.99
C LYS A 124 9.99 -24.97 -4.29
N ASP A 125 10.08 -24.59 -5.56
CA ASP A 125 10.62 -23.28 -5.97
C ASP A 125 9.67 -22.14 -5.58
N LEU A 126 8.37 -22.36 -5.75
CA LEU A 126 7.35 -21.40 -5.31
C LEU A 126 7.40 -21.20 -3.79
N HIS A 127 7.51 -22.28 -3.02
CA HIS A 127 7.62 -22.20 -1.57
C HIS A 127 8.90 -21.47 -1.12
N LEU A 128 10.01 -21.65 -1.83
CA LEU A 128 11.26 -20.93 -1.58
C LEU A 128 11.12 -19.43 -1.87
N ILE A 129 10.46 -19.07 -2.97
CA ILE A 129 10.19 -17.68 -3.34
C ILE A 129 9.29 -17.01 -2.29
N GLU A 130 8.19 -17.66 -1.89
CA GLU A 130 7.30 -17.16 -0.84
C GLU A 130 8.03 -16.96 0.49
N LYS A 131 8.88 -17.93 0.87
CA LYS A 131 9.72 -17.81 2.07
C LYS A 131 10.63 -16.60 1.98
N LYS A 132 11.29 -16.39 0.83
CA LYS A 132 12.21 -15.27 0.64
C LYS A 132 11.50 -13.91 0.65
N ILE A 133 10.27 -13.83 0.11
CA ILE A 133 9.43 -12.63 0.22
C ILE A 133 9.12 -12.35 1.69
N ARG A 134 8.67 -13.35 2.46
CA ARG A 134 8.40 -13.19 3.90
C ARG A 134 9.64 -12.74 4.67
N ASP A 135 10.81 -13.32 4.37
CA ASP A 135 12.06 -12.97 5.03
C ASP A 135 12.49 -11.52 4.71
N LEU A 136 12.32 -11.06 3.48
CA LEU A 136 12.59 -9.68 3.07
C LEU A 136 11.61 -8.69 3.71
N ASP A 137 10.33 -9.05 3.78
CA ASP A 137 9.30 -8.23 4.45
C ASP A 137 9.64 -8.07 5.93
N LYS A 138 9.99 -9.17 6.60
CA LYS A 138 10.44 -9.15 8.00
C LYS A 138 11.70 -8.30 8.19
N ALA A 139 12.67 -8.38 7.28
CA ALA A 139 13.88 -7.58 7.35
C ALA A 139 13.59 -6.08 7.22
N ARG A 140 12.72 -5.70 6.29
CA ARG A 140 12.24 -4.33 6.11
C ARG A 140 11.51 -3.82 7.35
N ASP A 141 10.60 -4.60 7.91
CA ASP A 141 9.87 -4.23 9.13
C ASP A 141 10.83 -4.06 10.32
N THR A 142 11.81 -4.95 10.44
CA THR A 142 12.86 -4.85 11.47
C THR A 142 13.66 -3.57 11.33
N LEU A 143 14.04 -3.19 10.10
CA LEU A 143 14.75 -1.95 9.83
C LEU A 143 13.89 -0.72 10.17
N LYS A 144 12.61 -0.73 9.77
CA LYS A 144 11.67 0.36 10.04
C LYS A 144 11.46 0.54 11.55
N MET A 145 11.26 -0.56 12.27
CA MET A 145 11.13 -0.55 13.74
C MET A 145 12.40 -0.05 14.42
N ARG A 146 13.59 -0.45 13.95
CA ARG A 146 14.87 0.04 14.48
C ARG A 146 15.01 1.55 14.26
N ASN A 147 14.70 2.04 13.08
CA ASN A 147 14.79 3.47 12.77
C ASN A 147 13.84 4.29 13.67
N LEU A 148 12.57 3.89 13.77
CA LEU A 148 11.60 4.56 14.64
C LEU A 148 12.01 4.51 16.12
N LYS A 149 12.59 3.39 16.58
CA LYS A 149 13.12 3.26 17.95
C LYS A 149 14.27 4.24 18.19
N ASN A 150 15.15 4.43 17.22
CA ASN A 150 16.26 5.37 17.32
C ASN A 150 15.75 6.82 17.39
N GLU A 151 14.82 7.20 16.50
CA GLU A 151 14.17 8.52 16.51
C GLU A 151 13.47 8.78 17.85
N LEU A 152 12.66 7.83 18.34
CA LEU A 152 11.99 7.93 19.64
C LEU A 152 12.99 8.10 20.79
N THR A 153 14.12 7.40 20.72
CA THR A 153 15.17 7.50 21.74
C THR A 153 15.83 8.89 21.71
N ALA A 154 16.11 9.43 20.52
CA ALA A 154 16.66 10.77 20.36
C ALA A 154 15.72 11.85 20.91
N THR A 155 14.45 11.85 20.49
CA THR A 155 13.45 12.81 20.99
C THR A 155 13.26 12.70 22.51
N ARG A 156 13.29 11.49 23.07
CA ARG A 156 13.21 11.29 24.51
C ARG A 156 14.42 11.88 25.24
N CYS A 157 15.62 11.76 24.68
CA CYS A 157 16.83 12.37 25.24
C CYS A 157 16.74 13.90 25.22
N GLU A 158 16.31 14.50 24.11
CA GLU A 158 16.11 15.95 23.99
C GLU A 158 15.09 16.48 25.00
N LEU A 159 13.94 15.80 25.13
CA LEU A 159 12.92 16.17 26.13
C LEU A 159 13.45 16.07 27.56
N LYS A 160 14.24 15.03 27.86
CA LYS A 160 14.86 14.87 29.18
C LYS A 160 15.83 16.02 29.46
N GLN A 161 16.68 16.36 28.49
CA GLN A 161 17.64 17.46 28.61
C GLN A 161 16.94 18.81 28.79
N SER A 162 15.89 19.09 28.02
CA SER A 162 15.08 20.30 28.15
C SER A 162 14.42 20.39 29.53
N ARG A 163 13.83 19.29 30.01
CA ARG A 163 13.24 19.22 31.35
C ARG A 163 14.26 19.52 32.45
N GLU A 164 15.46 18.94 32.33
CA GLU A 164 16.54 19.15 33.30
C GLU A 164 17.06 20.59 33.27
N ALA A 165 17.24 21.18 32.09
CA ALA A 165 17.61 22.58 31.94
C ALA A 165 16.57 23.53 32.58
N ILE A 166 15.27 23.27 32.37
CA ILE A 166 14.19 24.04 32.99
C ILE A 166 14.21 23.88 34.52
N SER A 167 14.39 22.65 35.01
CA SER A 167 14.45 22.38 36.45
C SER A 167 15.62 23.11 37.12
N ASN A 168 16.80 23.04 36.50
CA ASN A 168 18.01 23.69 37.00
C ASN A 168 17.88 25.21 36.95
N GLY A 169 17.30 25.76 35.88
CA GLY A 169 17.00 27.20 35.79
C GLY A 169 16.05 27.68 36.89
N LYS A 170 14.98 26.93 37.17
CA LYS A 170 14.06 27.23 38.28
C LYS A 170 14.76 27.20 39.63
N LYS A 171 15.62 26.21 39.87
CA LYS A 171 16.41 26.11 41.11
C LYS A 171 17.33 27.33 41.27
N ALA A 172 18.07 27.70 40.23
CA ALA A 172 18.97 28.85 40.28
C ALA A 172 18.23 30.17 40.58
N LEU A 173 17.04 30.36 40.01
CA LEU A 173 16.19 31.53 40.30
C LEU A 173 15.75 31.56 41.76
N LEU A 174 15.32 30.43 42.31
CA LEU A 174 14.92 30.33 43.72
C LEU A 174 16.10 30.57 44.66
N ASP A 175 17.25 29.98 44.37
CA ASP A 175 18.48 30.17 45.14
C ASP A 175 18.90 31.65 45.14
N GLY A 176 18.82 32.31 43.99
CA GLY A 176 19.07 33.76 43.87
C GLY A 176 18.09 34.60 44.71
N ALA A 177 16.79 34.32 44.65
CA ALA A 177 15.79 35.02 45.43
C ALA A 177 15.99 34.83 46.95
N LEU A 178 16.38 33.63 47.38
CA LEU A 178 16.72 33.34 48.78
C LEU A 178 17.93 34.15 49.25
N ILE A 179 18.98 34.22 48.42
CA ILE A 179 20.18 35.02 48.72
C ILE A 179 19.81 36.50 48.87
N GLN A 180 19.02 37.05 47.94
CA GLN A 180 18.55 38.44 48.01
C GLN A 180 17.74 38.68 49.28
N LEU A 181 16.79 37.80 49.60
CA LEU A 181 15.98 37.91 50.82
C LEU A 181 16.83 37.90 52.09
N HIS A 182 17.84 37.03 52.15
CA HIS A 182 18.76 36.98 53.27
C HIS A 182 19.57 38.27 53.41
N ALA A 183 20.05 38.84 52.30
CA ALA A 183 20.75 40.12 52.30
C ALA A 183 19.86 41.26 52.82
N TYR A 184 18.60 41.33 52.37
CA TYR A 184 17.63 42.32 52.87
C TYR A 184 17.40 42.20 54.37
N LYS A 185 17.16 40.99 54.89
CA LYS A 185 16.98 40.76 56.34
C LYS A 185 18.21 41.17 57.14
N LYS A 186 19.42 40.92 56.62
CA LYS A 186 20.67 41.36 57.26
C LYS A 186 20.74 42.89 57.33
N LEU A 187 20.44 43.59 56.25
CA LEU A 187 20.42 45.06 56.24
C LEU A 187 19.38 45.62 57.22
N GLU A 188 18.19 45.01 57.27
CA GLU A 188 17.14 45.40 58.22
C GLU A 188 17.56 45.18 59.68
N SER A 189 18.30 44.10 59.97
CA SER A 189 18.83 43.88 61.33
C SER A 189 19.85 44.94 61.73
N LEU A 190 20.69 45.40 60.79
CA LEU A 190 21.67 46.45 61.05
C LEU A 190 21.00 47.80 61.27
N SER A 191 20.01 48.17 60.46
CA SER A 191 19.30 49.45 60.62
C SER A 191 18.60 49.56 61.97
N ARG A 192 18.00 48.46 62.46
CA ARG A 192 17.37 48.41 63.80
C ARG A 192 18.35 48.58 64.96
N LEU A 193 19.63 48.27 64.78
CA LEU A 193 20.67 48.44 65.79
C LEU A 193 21.28 49.85 65.83
N THR A 194 20.93 50.71 64.86
CA THR A 194 21.52 52.06 64.71
C THR A 194 20.64 53.16 65.31
N ILE A 195 19.58 52.79 66.04
CA ILE A 195 18.64 53.68 66.77
C ILE A 195 18.73 53.32 68.25
#